data_AF-A0AAD9DVL1-F1
#
_entry.id   AF-A0AAD9DVL1-F1
#
_cell.length_a   1.000
_cell.length_b   1.000
_cell.length_c   1.000
_cell.angle_alpha   90.00
_cell.angle_beta   90.00
_cell.angle_gamma   90.00
#
_symmetry.space_group_name_H-M   'P 1'
#
loop_
_entity.id
_entity.type
_entity.pdbx_description
1 polymer ?
#
loop_
_entity_poly.entity_id
_entity_poly.type
_entity_poly.pdbx_seq_one_letter_code
_entity_poly.pdbx_strand_id
1 'polypeptide(L)'
;VEKKPQSKTKPYRIPLPLFRLTLLPSAIKMKIENSLPCHQLPEVHPHNELQFTVATEEDFDDIMAISQDIYGGLDYLPSRFQAWLQETNRTVILARKQGKVIALESVCVIDDGETMLVEGLRVAPQERGKGVAGVLLRFCSQLVKAKHPEVKVSRLTRDDQLGAKDFQKYRLITKQGILLVRFCAEDLKLRIAELGLNMGSAGDGLHPSSTPVRLEPEEVIQIFLNNGVMQDILPNGTIVQDWQPFKPLSSNMAILLKKDIDWMVDDVSCPSVASLCTFPIRVPIGNDWYYLNIDMFGKDLTLALQQLVCHLRSHTDTLKGHVMCQVFLDPPLWRPMADFFKETLKVELVKEYTEQCVVESDVV
;
A
#
# COMPACT_ATOMS: atom_id res chain seq x y z
N VAL A 1 -4.81 -38.08 -32.67
CA VAL A 1 -4.18 -36.76 -32.88
C VAL A 1 -5.30 -35.75 -33.12
N GLU A 2 -5.58 -34.90 -32.14
CA GLU A 2 -6.52 -33.77 -32.29
C GLU A 2 -5.95 -32.56 -31.57
N LYS A 3 -6.09 -31.37 -32.16
CA LYS A 3 -5.56 -30.12 -31.62
C LYS A 3 -6.72 -29.21 -31.20
N LYS A 4 -6.90 -28.99 -29.90
CA LYS A 4 -7.71 -27.86 -29.42
C LYS A 4 -6.96 -26.54 -29.69
N PRO A 5 -7.63 -25.45 -30.09
CA PRO A 5 -6.98 -24.19 -30.41
C PRO A 5 -6.48 -23.46 -29.16
N GLN A 6 -5.26 -22.93 -29.22
CA GLN A 6 -4.72 -22.06 -28.17
C GLN A 6 -5.37 -20.66 -28.26
N SER A 7 -6.02 -20.23 -27.17
CA SER A 7 -6.37 -18.82 -27.02
C SER A 7 -5.09 -17.99 -26.89
N LYS A 8 -4.92 -16.98 -27.75
CA LYS A 8 -3.79 -16.04 -27.72
C LYS A 8 -4.30 -14.63 -27.40
N THR A 9 -4.52 -14.36 -26.12
CA THR A 9 -4.76 -13.02 -25.59
C THR A 9 -3.53 -12.15 -25.81
N LYS A 10 -3.58 -11.26 -26.81
CA LYS A 10 -2.56 -10.22 -27.02
C LYS A 10 -2.75 -9.09 -26.00
N PRO A 11 -1.68 -8.46 -25.49
CA PRO A 11 -1.80 -7.28 -24.65
C PRO A 11 -2.37 -6.11 -25.45
N TYR A 12 -3.33 -5.39 -24.86
CA TYR A 12 -3.87 -4.16 -25.44
C TYR A 12 -2.83 -3.03 -25.42
N ARG A 13 -2.69 -2.32 -26.53
CA ARG A 13 -2.01 -1.02 -26.62
C ARG A 13 -3.03 0.03 -27.03
N ILE A 14 -3.08 1.15 -26.31
CA ILE A 14 -3.91 2.31 -26.64
C ILE A 14 -3.00 3.41 -27.24
N PRO A 15 -3.34 4.01 -28.38
CA PRO A 15 -2.51 5.04 -29.02
C PRO A 15 -2.72 6.45 -28.44
N LEU A 16 -1.67 7.27 -28.50
CA LEU A 16 -1.71 8.71 -28.17
C LEU A 16 -1.93 9.56 -29.44
N PRO A 17 -2.86 10.53 -29.43
CA PRO A 17 -2.88 11.63 -30.38
C PRO A 17 -2.19 12.90 -29.83
N LEU A 18 -1.41 13.58 -30.66
CA LEU A 18 -1.05 15.00 -30.46
C LEU A 18 -2.26 15.90 -30.75
N PHE A 19 -2.30 17.11 -30.19
CA PHE A 19 -2.36 18.37 -30.98
C PHE A 19 -2.16 19.64 -30.10
N ARG A 20 -2.27 20.83 -30.71
CA ARG A 20 -1.74 22.14 -30.23
C ARG A 20 -2.66 22.95 -29.32
N LEU A 21 -2.06 23.87 -28.55
CA LEU A 21 -2.72 25.04 -27.93
C LEU A 21 -3.01 26.18 -28.93
N THR A 22 -4.04 26.96 -28.64
CA THR A 22 -4.21 28.40 -28.94
C THR A 22 -4.90 29.09 -27.73
N LEU A 23 -4.96 30.44 -27.69
CA LEU A 23 -5.14 31.21 -26.44
C LEU A 23 -6.23 32.31 -26.49
N LEU A 24 -7.01 32.44 -25.39
CA LEU A 24 -7.52 33.68 -24.75
C LEU A 24 -8.53 34.59 -25.51
N PRO A 25 -9.17 35.64 -24.89
CA PRO A 25 -9.42 35.95 -23.45
C PRO A 25 -10.87 36.45 -23.07
N SER A 26 -11.08 36.75 -21.77
CA SER A 26 -12.08 37.70 -21.19
C SER A 26 -13.55 37.23 -21.01
N ALA A 27 -14.37 37.74 -20.07
CA ALA A 27 -14.27 38.93 -19.18
C ALA A 27 -14.93 38.75 -17.78
N ILE A 28 -14.90 39.79 -16.93
CA ILE A 28 -15.18 39.78 -15.46
C ILE A 28 -16.55 40.37 -15.08
N LYS A 29 -17.19 39.88 -14.00
CA LYS A 29 -18.00 40.71 -13.06
C LYS A 29 -18.20 40.09 -11.66
N MET A 30 -18.10 40.92 -10.62
CA MET A 30 -18.34 40.57 -9.20
C MET A 30 -19.72 41.04 -8.70
N LYS A 31 -20.22 40.42 -7.62
CA LYS A 31 -21.06 41.09 -6.60
C LYS A 31 -20.96 40.39 -5.22
N ILE A 32 -21.44 41.07 -4.20
CA ILE A 32 -21.21 40.88 -2.74
C ILE A 32 -22.62 40.95 -2.07
N GLU A 33 -22.98 40.32 -0.93
CA GLU A 33 -22.27 39.81 0.28
C GLU A 33 -22.79 38.36 0.61
N ASN A 34 -22.71 37.67 1.78
CA ASN A 34 -22.40 37.99 3.19
C ASN A 34 -22.03 36.71 4.02
N SER A 35 -21.85 36.87 5.34
CA SER A 35 -21.78 35.88 6.44
C SER A 35 -20.40 35.27 6.79
N LEU A 36 -20.28 34.84 8.07
CA LEU A 36 -19.03 34.65 8.83
C LEU A 36 -18.44 33.22 8.73
N PRO A 37 -17.16 33.01 9.12
CA PRO A 37 -16.31 32.02 8.44
C PRO A 37 -16.44 30.58 8.94
N CYS A 38 -16.72 29.68 7.99
CA CYS A 38 -16.10 28.35 7.99
C CYS A 38 -14.65 28.48 7.46
N HIS A 39 -13.73 27.61 7.88
CA HIS A 39 -12.37 27.59 7.34
C HIS A 39 -12.41 27.28 5.83
N GLN A 40 -12.14 28.30 5.00
CA GLN A 40 -12.41 28.24 3.57
C GLN A 40 -11.47 27.27 2.85
N LEU A 41 -12.06 26.33 2.10
CA LEU A 41 -11.38 25.61 1.04
C LEU A 41 -10.95 26.61 -0.06
N PRO A 42 -9.86 26.35 -0.82
CA PRO A 42 -9.41 27.25 -1.88
C PRO A 42 -10.52 27.57 -2.90
N GLU A 43 -10.67 28.85 -3.26
CA GLU A 43 -11.78 29.31 -4.11
C GLU A 43 -11.78 28.65 -5.50
N VAL A 44 -12.94 28.14 -5.90
CA VAL A 44 -13.12 27.41 -7.16
C VAL A 44 -13.33 28.38 -8.32
N HIS A 45 -12.39 28.42 -9.28
CA HIS A 45 -12.56 29.21 -10.50
C HIS A 45 -13.74 28.68 -11.36
N PRO A 46 -14.64 29.53 -11.93
CA PRO A 46 -15.95 29.10 -12.45
C PRO A 46 -15.99 28.27 -13.75
N HIS A 47 -14.89 27.63 -14.15
CA HIS A 47 -14.79 26.85 -15.40
C HIS A 47 -14.45 25.36 -15.20
N ASN A 48 -14.30 24.88 -13.97
CA ASN A 48 -14.15 23.45 -13.69
C ASN A 48 -15.49 22.86 -13.20
N GLU A 49 -16.00 21.82 -13.86
CA GLU A 49 -17.19 21.05 -13.41
C GLU A 49 -16.95 20.20 -12.14
N LEU A 50 -15.79 20.37 -11.49
CA LEU A 50 -15.32 19.55 -10.38
C LEU A 50 -15.46 20.31 -9.06
N GLN A 51 -16.21 19.71 -8.14
CA GLN A 51 -16.31 20.11 -6.74
C GLN A 51 -15.46 19.15 -5.90
N PHE A 52 -14.95 19.61 -4.76
CA PHE A 52 -14.17 18.77 -3.85
C PHE A 52 -14.78 18.79 -2.44
N THR A 53 -14.98 17.62 -1.86
CA THR A 53 -15.52 17.46 -0.50
C THR A 53 -14.64 16.51 0.31
N VAL A 54 -14.59 16.70 1.64
CA VAL A 54 -14.10 15.64 2.53
C VAL A 54 -15.15 14.51 2.53
N ALA A 55 -14.71 13.26 2.55
CA ALA A 55 -15.61 12.10 2.60
C ALA A 55 -16.26 11.93 3.98
N THR A 56 -17.45 11.36 4.00
CA THR A 56 -18.21 10.98 5.20
C THR A 56 -18.62 9.51 5.15
N GLU A 57 -19.22 8.98 6.22
CA GLU A 57 -19.78 7.62 6.22
C GLU A 57 -20.91 7.46 5.19
N GLU A 58 -21.67 8.53 4.91
CA GLU A 58 -22.74 8.55 3.90
C GLU A 58 -22.21 8.34 2.46
N ASP A 59 -20.92 8.58 2.22
CA ASP A 59 -20.31 8.46 0.89
C ASP A 59 -19.88 7.03 0.52
N PHE A 60 -19.99 6.07 1.44
CA PHE A 60 -19.45 4.72 1.27
C PHE A 60 -19.93 4.05 -0.04
N ASP A 61 -21.24 4.02 -0.30
CA ASP A 61 -21.80 3.37 -1.49
C ASP A 61 -21.39 4.08 -2.79
N ASP A 62 -21.35 5.42 -2.79
CA ASP A 62 -20.94 6.24 -3.95
C ASP A 62 -19.44 6.04 -4.25
N ILE A 63 -18.62 5.83 -3.22
CA ILE A 63 -17.21 5.45 -3.33
C ILE A 63 -17.07 4.02 -3.87
N MET A 64 -17.81 3.04 -3.34
CA MET A 64 -17.73 1.66 -3.81
C MET A 64 -18.21 1.52 -5.27
N ALA A 65 -19.20 2.31 -5.69
CA ALA A 65 -19.63 2.37 -7.09
C ALA A 65 -18.52 2.82 -8.06
N ILE A 66 -17.67 3.79 -7.68
CA ILE A 66 -16.52 4.19 -8.51
C ILE A 66 -15.32 3.23 -8.38
N SER A 67 -15.39 2.27 -7.46
CA SER A 67 -14.34 1.30 -7.13
C SER A 67 -14.46 -0.02 -7.88
N GLN A 68 -15.47 -0.19 -8.73
CA GLN A 68 -15.66 -1.40 -9.52
C GLN A 68 -14.40 -1.77 -10.34
N ASP A 69 -14.07 -3.06 -10.32
CA ASP A 69 -12.92 -3.71 -10.96
C ASP A 69 -11.52 -3.20 -10.51
N ILE A 70 -11.44 -2.43 -9.41
CA ILE A 70 -10.16 -2.04 -8.81
C ILE A 70 -9.40 -3.28 -8.29
N TYR A 71 -8.09 -3.31 -8.57
CA TYR A 71 -7.14 -4.38 -8.21
C TYR A 71 -7.60 -5.81 -8.56
N GLY A 72 -8.51 -5.98 -9.53
CA GLY A 72 -9.08 -7.29 -9.87
C GLY A 72 -9.95 -7.90 -8.76
N GLY A 73 -10.55 -7.06 -7.90
CA GLY A 73 -11.36 -7.49 -6.76
C GLY A 73 -10.57 -7.73 -5.46
N LEU A 74 -9.27 -7.41 -5.45
CA LEU A 74 -8.43 -7.39 -4.25
C LEU A 74 -8.49 -6.01 -3.54
N ASP A 75 -9.68 -5.41 -3.50
CA ASP A 75 -9.86 -4.07 -2.97
C ASP A 75 -9.90 -4.08 -1.43
N TYR A 76 -8.93 -3.40 -0.82
CA TYR A 76 -8.80 -3.26 0.64
C TYR A 76 -9.69 -2.15 1.22
N LEU A 77 -10.10 -1.13 0.44
CA LEU A 77 -10.76 0.05 1.01
C LEU A 77 -12.10 -0.25 1.72
N PRO A 78 -12.95 -1.21 1.29
CA PRO A 78 -14.11 -1.62 2.07
C PRO A 78 -13.79 -1.98 3.52
N SER A 79 -12.60 -2.54 3.78
CA SER A 79 -12.14 -2.90 5.14
C SER A 79 -11.40 -1.76 5.88
N ARG A 80 -10.90 -0.75 5.18
CA ARG A 80 -10.10 0.35 5.76
C ARG A 80 -10.86 1.67 5.93
N PHE A 81 -11.91 1.92 5.13
CA PHE A 81 -12.55 3.24 5.01
C PHE A 81 -13.06 3.81 6.34
N GLN A 82 -13.74 2.99 7.17
CA GLN A 82 -14.26 3.48 8.45
C GLN A 82 -13.13 3.90 9.41
N ALA A 83 -12.02 3.14 9.47
CA ALA A 83 -10.86 3.50 10.26
C ALA A 83 -10.19 4.78 9.72
N TRP A 84 -10.09 4.92 8.39
CA TRP A 84 -9.55 6.12 7.73
C TRP A 84 -10.33 7.40 8.09
N LEU A 85 -11.64 7.34 8.35
CA LEU A 85 -12.41 8.51 8.79
C LEU A 85 -12.13 8.92 10.25
N GLN A 86 -11.51 8.03 11.06
CA GLN A 86 -11.14 8.30 12.46
C GLN A 86 -9.65 8.65 12.64
N GLU A 87 -8.82 8.51 11.61
CA GLU A 87 -7.39 8.88 11.64
C GLU A 87 -7.23 10.41 11.62
N THR A 88 -6.90 11.01 12.77
CA THR A 88 -6.80 12.47 12.96
C THR A 88 -5.77 13.19 12.07
N ASN A 89 -4.78 12.46 11.55
CA ASN A 89 -3.76 12.95 10.62
C ASN A 89 -4.08 12.62 9.15
N ARG A 90 -5.23 12.01 8.88
CA ARG A 90 -5.72 11.69 7.54
C ARG A 90 -6.79 12.70 7.09
N THR A 91 -6.98 12.81 5.78
CA THR A 91 -8.20 13.33 5.18
C THR A 91 -8.48 12.52 3.92
N VAL A 92 -9.72 12.06 3.73
CA VAL A 92 -10.17 11.46 2.47
C VAL A 92 -10.91 12.54 1.68
N ILE A 93 -10.48 12.80 0.44
CA ILE A 93 -11.05 13.82 -0.44
C ILE A 93 -11.73 13.14 -1.62
N LEU A 94 -12.96 13.58 -1.91
CA LEU A 94 -13.75 13.17 -3.06
C LEU A 94 -13.75 14.29 -4.10
N ALA A 95 -13.57 13.94 -5.37
CA ALA A 95 -13.94 14.81 -6.48
C ALA A 95 -15.37 14.45 -6.92
N ARG A 96 -16.25 15.44 -6.98
CA ARG A 96 -17.62 15.31 -7.45
C ARG A 96 -17.82 16.04 -8.77
N LYS A 97 -18.67 15.48 -9.63
CA LYS A 97 -19.16 16.13 -10.85
C LYS A 97 -20.67 15.99 -10.91
N GLN A 98 -21.38 17.11 -11.01
CA GLN A 98 -22.84 17.16 -11.00
C GLN A 98 -23.42 16.44 -9.75
N GLY A 99 -22.83 16.69 -8.57
CA GLY A 99 -23.18 16.10 -7.27
C GLY A 99 -22.62 14.70 -7.00
N LYS A 100 -22.46 13.86 -8.02
CA LYS A 100 -21.99 12.46 -7.90
C LYS A 100 -20.50 12.37 -7.62
N VAL A 101 -20.07 11.44 -6.77
CA VAL A 101 -18.65 11.08 -6.63
C VAL A 101 -18.12 10.53 -7.96
N ILE A 102 -16.94 11.00 -8.38
CA ILE A 102 -16.24 10.49 -9.58
C ILE A 102 -14.76 10.16 -9.34
N ALA A 103 -14.18 10.59 -8.22
CA ALA A 103 -12.83 10.21 -7.80
C ALA A 103 -12.69 10.30 -6.28
N LEU A 104 -11.74 9.54 -5.73
CA LEU A 104 -11.31 9.57 -4.33
C LEU A 104 -9.79 9.64 -4.28
N GLU A 105 -9.24 10.34 -3.28
CA GLU A 105 -7.84 10.31 -2.90
C GLU A 105 -7.76 10.40 -1.37
N SER A 106 -6.92 9.60 -0.72
CA SER A 106 -6.64 9.71 0.70
C SER A 106 -5.26 10.34 0.89
N VAL A 107 -5.16 11.31 1.80
CA VAL A 107 -3.88 11.91 2.19
C VAL A 107 -3.68 11.78 3.69
N CYS A 108 -2.48 11.40 4.08
CA CYS A 108 -2.09 11.16 5.47
C CYS A 108 -0.80 11.94 5.77
N VAL A 109 -0.83 12.79 6.79
CA VAL A 109 0.33 13.58 7.22
C VAL A 109 1.17 12.75 8.18
N ILE A 110 2.43 12.52 7.79
CA ILE A 110 3.39 11.63 8.45
C ILE A 110 4.77 12.29 8.55
N ASP A 111 5.76 11.59 9.12
CA ASP A 111 7.13 12.06 9.33
C ASP A 111 7.19 13.40 10.09
N ASP A 112 6.69 13.44 11.33
CA ASP A 112 6.58 14.64 12.18
C ASP A 112 5.88 15.87 11.53
N GLY A 113 5.13 15.65 10.45
CA GLY A 113 4.43 16.70 9.71
C GLY A 113 5.11 17.15 8.42
N GLU A 114 6.27 16.58 8.06
CA GLU A 114 7.03 16.97 6.87
C GLU A 114 6.57 16.29 5.57
N THR A 115 5.78 15.22 5.64
CA THR A 115 5.41 14.40 4.48
C THR A 115 3.90 14.20 4.36
N MET A 116 3.37 14.41 3.16
CA MET A 116 2.03 13.97 2.76
C MET A 116 2.12 12.61 2.05
N LEU A 117 1.82 11.53 2.77
CA LEU A 117 1.54 10.24 2.15
C LEU A 117 0.21 10.33 1.37
N VAL A 118 0.19 9.76 0.16
CA VAL A 118 -0.98 9.73 -0.73
C VAL A 118 -1.29 8.27 -1.08
N GLU A 119 -2.55 7.87 -0.92
CA GLU A 119 -2.99 6.49 -1.12
C GLU A 119 -4.48 6.37 -1.48
N GLY A 120 -4.86 5.20 -1.99
CA GLY A 120 -6.26 4.87 -2.26
C GLY A 120 -6.87 5.44 -3.54
N LEU A 121 -6.13 6.25 -4.34
CA LEU A 121 -6.57 6.90 -5.58
C LEU A 121 -7.57 6.09 -6.42
N ARG A 122 -8.76 6.68 -6.64
CA ARG A 122 -9.84 6.12 -7.48
C ARG A 122 -10.29 7.16 -8.48
N VAL A 123 -10.62 6.71 -9.69
CA VAL A 123 -11.38 7.49 -10.67
C VAL A 123 -12.41 6.57 -11.30
N ALA A 124 -13.66 7.01 -11.36
CA ALA A 124 -14.77 6.28 -11.97
C ALA A 124 -14.41 5.89 -13.42
N PRO A 125 -14.72 4.66 -13.89
CA PRO A 125 -14.29 4.17 -15.21
C PRO A 125 -14.49 5.15 -16.37
N GLN A 126 -15.65 5.81 -16.41
CA GLN A 126 -16.04 6.79 -17.42
C GLN A 126 -15.29 8.14 -17.36
N GLU A 127 -14.57 8.44 -16.28
CA GLU A 127 -13.77 9.67 -16.10
C GLU A 127 -12.24 9.40 -16.17
N ARG A 128 -11.82 8.13 -16.27
CA ARG A 128 -10.41 7.75 -16.47
C ARG A 128 -9.86 8.36 -17.78
N GLY A 129 -8.58 8.70 -17.79
CA GLY A 129 -7.92 9.36 -18.93
C GLY A 129 -8.18 10.86 -19.10
N LYS A 130 -9.22 11.43 -18.46
CA LYS A 130 -9.55 12.88 -18.55
C LYS A 130 -8.75 13.79 -17.62
N GLY A 131 -7.71 13.26 -16.97
CA GLY A 131 -6.83 14.03 -16.07
C GLY A 131 -7.36 14.27 -14.65
N VAL A 132 -8.54 13.76 -14.28
CA VAL A 132 -9.21 14.00 -12.98
C VAL A 132 -8.29 13.74 -11.78
N ALA A 133 -7.59 12.60 -11.75
CA ALA A 133 -6.61 12.28 -10.70
C ALA A 133 -5.53 13.36 -10.52
N GLY A 134 -5.04 13.95 -11.62
CA GLY A 134 -4.06 15.02 -11.59
C GLY A 134 -4.63 16.36 -11.09
N VAL A 135 -5.93 16.60 -11.21
CA VAL A 135 -6.61 17.76 -10.60
C VAL A 135 -6.82 17.52 -9.11
N LEU A 136 -7.34 16.35 -8.74
CA LEU A 136 -7.58 15.94 -7.36
C LEU A 136 -6.29 15.97 -6.53
N LEU A 137 -5.20 15.35 -7.01
CA LEU A 137 -3.91 15.37 -6.31
C LEU A 137 -3.36 16.80 -6.08
N ARG A 138 -3.58 17.74 -7.00
CA ARG A 138 -3.21 19.15 -6.80
C ARG A 138 -4.07 19.80 -5.73
N PHE A 139 -5.38 19.57 -5.74
CA PHE A 139 -6.27 20.07 -4.68
C PHE A 139 -5.89 19.51 -3.31
N CYS A 140 -5.58 18.21 -3.21
CA CYS A 140 -5.10 17.58 -1.98
C CYS A 140 -3.78 18.19 -1.51
N SER A 141 -2.82 18.42 -2.42
CA SER A 141 -1.54 19.08 -2.11
C SER A 141 -1.77 20.49 -1.53
N GLN A 142 -2.64 21.29 -2.17
CA GLN A 142 -2.98 22.65 -1.73
C GLN A 142 -3.70 22.64 -0.38
N LEU A 143 -4.67 21.74 -0.17
CA LEU A 143 -5.40 21.59 1.09
C LEU A 143 -4.47 21.20 2.24
N VAL A 144 -3.56 20.25 2.02
CA VAL A 144 -2.59 19.82 3.03
C VAL A 144 -1.56 20.92 3.29
N LYS A 145 -1.02 21.59 2.27
CA LYS A 145 -0.06 22.70 2.45
C LYS A 145 -0.66 23.90 3.18
N ALA A 146 -1.96 24.15 3.01
CA ALA A 146 -2.69 25.19 3.75
C ALA A 146 -2.95 24.83 5.22
N LYS A 147 -3.20 23.55 5.53
CA LYS A 147 -3.38 23.05 6.92
C LYS A 147 -2.05 22.82 7.65
N HIS A 148 -1.02 22.39 6.93
CA HIS A 148 0.27 21.94 7.44
C HIS A 148 1.40 22.58 6.59
N PRO A 149 1.76 23.84 6.83
CA PRO A 149 2.77 24.55 6.05
C PRO A 149 4.15 23.88 6.02
N GLU A 150 4.48 23.10 7.05
CA GLU A 150 5.74 22.34 7.18
C GLU A 150 5.84 21.13 6.23
N VAL A 151 4.76 20.70 5.57
CA VAL A 151 4.80 19.59 4.60
C VAL A 151 5.70 19.98 3.42
N LYS A 152 6.79 19.24 3.23
CA LYS A 152 7.83 19.47 2.21
C LYS A 152 7.59 18.59 0.98
N VAL A 153 7.21 17.33 1.20
CA VAL A 153 7.15 16.30 0.16
C VAL A 153 5.84 15.53 0.17
N SER A 154 5.43 15.08 -1.02
CA SER A 154 4.35 14.12 -1.22
C SER A 154 4.97 12.78 -1.58
N ARG A 155 4.60 11.72 -0.84
CA ARG A 155 5.13 10.36 -1.01
C ARG A 155 4.00 9.39 -1.37
N LEU A 156 4.31 8.41 -2.23
CA LEU A 156 3.41 7.30 -2.57
C LEU A 156 4.21 6.06 -2.98
N THR A 157 3.57 4.89 -2.95
CA THR A 157 4.05 3.66 -3.59
C THR A 157 3.42 3.45 -4.96
N ARG A 158 4.15 2.80 -5.88
CA ARG A 158 3.68 2.40 -7.22
C ARG A 158 4.17 1.00 -7.58
N ASP A 159 3.38 0.25 -8.36
CA ASP A 159 3.74 -1.06 -8.93
C ASP A 159 3.91 -1.05 -10.47
N ASP A 160 3.71 0.12 -11.10
CA ASP A 160 3.86 0.31 -12.54
C ASP A 160 5.29 0.68 -12.95
N GLN A 161 5.64 0.40 -14.21
CA GLN A 161 6.98 0.63 -14.74
C GLN A 161 7.26 2.13 -14.93
N LEU A 162 7.91 2.73 -13.92
CA LEU A 162 8.34 4.12 -13.93
C LEU A 162 9.19 4.46 -15.17
N GLY A 163 8.73 5.43 -15.95
CA GLY A 163 9.42 5.90 -17.15
C GLY A 163 10.24 7.17 -16.90
N ALA A 164 10.97 7.62 -17.93
CA ALA A 164 11.80 8.83 -17.87
C ALA A 164 11.01 10.12 -17.51
N LYS A 165 9.69 10.15 -17.73
CA LYS A 165 8.81 11.25 -17.30
C LYS A 165 8.47 11.19 -15.81
N ASP A 166 8.38 10.01 -15.22
CA ASP A 166 8.11 9.84 -13.80
C ASP A 166 9.32 10.34 -12.99
N PHE A 167 10.53 10.01 -13.42
CA PHE A 167 11.78 10.53 -12.82
C PHE A 167 12.04 12.03 -13.06
N GLN A 168 11.23 12.72 -13.89
CA GLN A 168 11.23 14.19 -13.97
C GLN A 168 10.34 14.84 -12.91
N LYS A 169 9.37 14.10 -12.35
CA LYS A 169 8.52 14.57 -11.24
C LYS A 169 9.01 14.05 -9.89
N TYR A 170 9.40 12.78 -9.84
CA TYR A 170 9.60 12.02 -8.61
C TYR A 170 11.06 11.60 -8.39
N ARG A 171 11.51 11.73 -7.14
CA ARG A 171 12.66 11.01 -6.60
C ARG A 171 12.24 9.58 -6.24
N LEU A 172 13.10 8.61 -6.52
CA LEU A 172 12.96 7.24 -6.02
C LEU A 172 13.60 7.17 -4.63
N ILE A 173 12.86 6.72 -3.62
CA ILE A 173 13.38 6.51 -2.26
C ILE A 173 13.91 5.09 -2.13
N THR A 174 13.10 4.10 -2.49
CA THR A 174 13.46 2.68 -2.34
C THR A 174 12.63 1.77 -3.23
N LYS A 175 13.03 0.50 -3.33
CA LYS A 175 12.34 -0.56 -4.07
C LYS A 175 12.31 -1.87 -3.29
N GLN A 176 11.21 -2.59 -3.40
CA GLN A 176 11.07 -3.98 -2.95
C GLN A 176 10.51 -4.83 -4.10
N GLY A 177 10.97 -6.08 -4.21
CA GLY A 177 10.34 -7.07 -5.09
C GLY A 177 8.98 -7.48 -4.53
N ILE A 178 7.97 -7.58 -5.39
CA ILE A 178 6.62 -8.02 -5.05
C ILE A 178 6.45 -9.48 -5.46
N LEU A 179 6.23 -10.36 -4.50
CA LEU A 179 5.81 -11.74 -4.73
C LEU A 179 4.33 -11.88 -4.36
N LEU A 180 3.51 -12.37 -5.28
CA LEU A 180 2.07 -12.57 -5.07
C LEU A 180 1.72 -14.04 -5.28
N VAL A 181 1.21 -14.69 -4.24
CA VAL A 181 0.86 -16.12 -4.23
C VAL A 181 -0.58 -16.34 -3.81
N ARG A 182 -1.17 -17.47 -4.22
CA ARG A 182 -2.48 -17.90 -3.73
C ARG A 182 -2.47 -19.36 -3.30
N PHE A 183 -3.24 -19.66 -2.25
CA PHE A 183 -3.39 -20.99 -1.70
C PHE A 183 -4.73 -21.16 -0.97
N CYS A 184 -5.10 -22.40 -0.65
CA CYS A 184 -6.10 -22.73 0.35
C CYS A 184 -5.43 -22.75 1.73
N ALA A 185 -6.03 -22.14 2.74
CA ALA A 185 -5.44 -22.06 4.09
C ALA A 185 -5.28 -23.45 4.71
N GLU A 186 -6.29 -24.30 4.54
CA GLU A 186 -6.29 -25.70 4.99
C GLU A 186 -5.17 -26.52 4.34
N ASP A 187 -4.98 -26.40 3.02
CA ASP A 187 -3.93 -27.12 2.29
C ASP A 187 -2.51 -26.64 2.70
N LEU A 188 -2.32 -25.33 2.89
CA LEU A 188 -1.05 -24.78 3.37
C LEU A 188 -0.73 -25.26 4.80
N LYS A 189 -1.74 -25.29 5.68
CA LYS A 189 -1.59 -25.77 7.07
C LYS A 189 -1.18 -27.24 7.11
N LEU A 190 -1.81 -28.10 6.29
CA LEU A 190 -1.37 -29.49 6.11
C LEU A 190 0.07 -29.55 5.60
N ARG A 191 0.41 -28.75 4.58
CA ARG A 191 1.73 -28.77 3.95
C ARG A 191 2.87 -28.32 4.86
N ILE A 192 2.65 -27.30 5.70
CA ILE A 192 3.60 -26.85 6.72
C ILE A 192 3.86 -27.97 7.74
N ALA A 193 2.80 -28.69 8.15
CA ALA A 193 2.91 -29.80 9.08
C ALA A 193 3.63 -31.04 8.47
N GLU A 194 3.32 -31.41 7.22
CA GLU A 194 4.01 -32.49 6.48
C GLU A 194 5.52 -32.29 6.41
N LEU A 195 5.95 -31.06 6.14
CA LEU A 195 7.35 -30.71 5.96
C LEU A 195 8.14 -30.57 7.27
N GLY A 196 7.49 -30.77 8.42
CA GLY A 196 8.13 -30.61 9.73
C GLY A 196 8.50 -29.16 10.06
N LEU A 197 7.94 -28.17 9.36
CA LEU A 197 8.24 -26.73 9.52
C LEU A 197 7.64 -26.12 10.81
N ASN A 198 7.39 -26.97 11.82
CA ASN A 198 6.80 -26.64 13.11
C ASN A 198 7.84 -26.08 14.09
N MET A 199 8.53 -25.00 13.69
CA MET A 199 9.45 -24.26 14.57
C MET A 199 8.69 -23.77 15.81
N GLY A 200 9.00 -24.30 16.99
CA GLY A 200 8.29 -24.00 18.24
C GLY A 200 8.25 -25.15 19.27
N SER A 201 8.46 -26.41 18.84
CA SER A 201 8.63 -27.52 19.80
C SER A 201 10.01 -27.46 20.46
N ALA A 202 10.06 -27.00 21.71
CA ALA A 202 11.28 -27.00 22.53
C ALA A 202 11.68 -28.45 22.89
N GLY A 203 12.42 -29.13 22.01
CA GLY A 203 12.67 -30.56 22.16
C GLY A 203 13.52 -31.27 21.10
N ASP A 204 14.47 -30.61 20.44
CA ASP A 204 15.57 -31.32 19.76
C ASP A 204 16.91 -30.54 19.89
N GLY A 205 18.02 -31.27 19.88
CA GLY A 205 19.31 -30.85 20.42
C GLY A 205 20.22 -30.02 19.51
N LEU A 206 19.67 -29.25 18.55
CA LEU A 206 20.45 -28.44 17.62
C LEU A 206 20.35 -26.94 17.93
N HIS A 207 21.53 -26.32 18.13
CA HIS A 207 21.85 -24.90 18.33
C HIS A 207 20.71 -23.85 18.45
N PRO A 208 20.64 -23.06 19.54
CA PRO A 208 19.53 -22.15 19.86
C PRO A 208 19.59 -20.79 19.13
N SER A 209 20.03 -20.73 17.87
CA SER A 209 20.11 -19.48 17.08
C SER A 209 18.94 -19.36 16.09
N SER A 210 18.30 -18.18 16.06
CA SER A 210 17.26 -17.75 15.11
C SER A 210 15.95 -18.56 15.05
N THR A 211 15.30 -18.77 16.19
CA THR A 211 13.83 -18.85 16.17
C THR A 211 13.29 -17.41 16.05
N PRO A 212 12.39 -17.10 15.09
CA PRO A 212 11.77 -15.78 14.97
C PRO A 212 11.20 -15.27 16.31
N VAL A 213 11.68 -14.12 16.76
CA VAL A 213 11.18 -13.45 17.96
C VAL A 213 10.06 -12.50 17.56
N ARG A 214 8.85 -12.77 18.04
CA ARG A 214 7.73 -11.84 17.98
C ARG A 214 7.96 -10.72 18.98
N LEU A 215 7.81 -9.47 18.53
CA LEU A 215 8.04 -8.29 19.34
C LEU A 215 6.75 -7.76 19.97
N GLU A 216 6.83 -7.38 21.25
CA GLU A 216 5.81 -6.58 21.92
C GLU A 216 5.94 -5.08 21.56
N PRO A 217 4.88 -4.24 21.72
CA PRO A 217 4.88 -2.85 21.27
C PRO A 217 6.04 -1.98 21.81
N GLU A 218 6.51 -2.24 23.03
CA GLU A 218 7.66 -1.52 23.61
C GLU A 218 8.98 -1.91 22.94
N GLU A 219 9.14 -3.17 22.55
CA GLU A 219 10.33 -3.68 21.86
C GLU A 219 10.37 -3.18 20.41
N VAL A 220 9.21 -3.10 19.74
CA VAL A 220 9.08 -2.47 18.42
C VAL A 220 9.57 -1.02 18.47
N ILE A 221 9.17 -0.23 19.48
CA ILE A 221 9.65 1.14 19.65
C ILE A 221 11.17 1.17 19.87
N GLN A 222 11.69 0.34 20.78
CA GLN A 222 13.11 0.30 21.13
C GLN A 222 14.01 -0.08 19.95
N ILE A 223 13.60 -1.07 19.15
CA ILE A 223 14.34 -1.55 17.98
C ILE A 223 14.20 -0.57 16.81
N PHE A 224 12.97 -0.24 16.41
CA PHE A 224 12.74 0.52 15.17
C PHE A 224 13.08 2.01 15.26
N LEU A 225 13.19 2.59 16.46
CA LEU A 225 13.74 3.94 16.63
C LEU A 225 15.25 3.96 16.90
N ASN A 226 15.90 2.81 17.06
CA ASN A 226 17.35 2.74 17.18
C ASN A 226 17.99 2.82 15.79
N ASN A 227 18.29 4.05 15.37
CA ASN A 227 18.91 4.37 14.08
C ASN A 227 20.20 3.57 13.79
N GLY A 228 20.94 3.10 14.81
CA GLY A 228 22.15 2.29 14.58
C GLY A 228 21.87 0.82 14.24
N VAL A 229 20.69 0.30 14.59
CA VAL A 229 20.33 -1.12 14.42
C VAL A 229 19.61 -1.34 13.10
N MET A 230 18.58 -0.54 12.80
CA MET A 230 17.72 -0.79 11.64
C MET A 230 18.24 -0.21 10.31
N GLN A 231 19.33 0.57 10.32
CA GLN A 231 19.82 1.31 9.15
C GLN A 231 20.25 0.40 7.98
N ASP A 232 20.89 -0.74 8.24
CA ASP A 232 21.33 -1.68 7.19
C ASP A 232 20.22 -2.69 6.77
N ILE A 233 19.13 -2.74 7.53
CA ILE A 233 18.00 -3.67 7.35
C ILE A 233 16.87 -2.99 6.56
N LEU A 234 16.49 -1.77 6.96
CA LEU A 234 15.42 -0.98 6.32
C LEU A 234 15.92 -0.33 5.02
N PRO A 235 15.29 -0.60 3.88
CA PRO A 235 15.86 -0.22 2.59
C PRO A 235 15.72 1.29 2.37
N ASN A 236 16.85 2.01 2.46
CA ASN A 236 16.94 3.47 2.57
C ASN A 236 16.20 4.02 3.81
N GLY A 237 16.38 3.39 4.97
CA GLY A 237 15.85 3.85 6.26
C GLY A 237 14.33 4.03 6.29
N THR A 238 13.61 3.28 5.46
CA THR A 238 12.15 3.42 5.27
C THR A 238 11.46 2.13 5.69
N ILE A 239 10.48 2.25 6.60
CA ILE A 239 9.56 1.18 6.97
C ILE A 239 8.39 1.25 6.00
N VAL A 240 8.35 0.34 5.02
CA VAL A 240 7.20 0.19 4.12
C VAL A 240 6.31 -0.92 4.68
N GLN A 241 5.07 -0.58 5.02
CA GLN A 241 4.14 -1.52 5.66
C GLN A 241 2.77 -1.39 5.00
N ASP A 242 2.24 -2.48 4.42
CA ASP A 242 0.96 -2.49 3.68
C ASP A 242 0.84 -1.31 2.70
N TRP A 243 1.83 -1.17 1.82
CA TRP A 243 1.99 -0.07 0.85
C TRP A 243 2.21 1.34 1.45
N GLN A 244 2.35 1.49 2.77
CA GLN A 244 2.52 2.80 3.41
C GLN A 244 3.99 3.01 3.88
N PRO A 245 4.77 3.93 3.25
CA PRO A 245 6.19 4.17 3.53
C PRO A 245 6.46 5.28 4.57
N PHE A 246 6.89 4.88 5.77
CA PHE A 246 7.20 5.73 6.91
C PHE A 246 8.71 5.81 7.20
N LYS A 247 9.19 6.95 7.74
CA LYS A 247 10.49 6.99 8.44
C LYS A 247 10.39 6.34 9.84
N PRO A 248 11.48 5.80 10.41
CA PRO A 248 11.56 5.41 11.82
C PRO A 248 11.53 6.66 12.74
N LEU A 249 10.32 7.13 13.06
CA LEU A 249 10.07 8.30 13.89
C LEU A 249 8.95 8.01 14.88
N SER A 250 9.00 8.58 16.08
CA SER A 250 8.04 8.33 17.16
C SER A 250 6.59 8.65 16.74
N SER A 251 6.38 9.70 15.92
CA SER A 251 5.07 10.03 15.34
C SER A 251 4.53 8.90 14.46
N ASN A 252 5.39 8.28 13.67
CA ASN A 252 5.03 7.21 12.75
C ASN A 252 4.82 5.88 13.49
N MET A 253 5.59 5.60 14.55
CA MET A 253 5.33 4.46 15.43
C MET A 253 3.95 4.58 16.09
N ALA A 254 3.54 5.77 16.51
CA ALA A 254 2.20 6.04 17.04
C ALA A 254 1.05 5.94 16.00
N ILE A 255 1.36 5.75 14.72
CA ILE A 255 0.41 5.37 13.66
C ILE A 255 0.46 3.86 13.45
N LEU A 256 1.66 3.30 13.28
CA LEU A 256 1.88 1.88 13.00
C LEU A 256 1.37 0.97 14.13
N LEU A 257 1.61 1.33 15.39
CA LEU A 257 1.17 0.57 16.57
C LEU A 257 -0.35 0.65 16.86
N LYS A 258 -1.11 1.42 16.06
CA LYS A 258 -2.59 1.41 16.09
C LYS A 258 -3.19 0.43 15.07
N LYS A 259 -2.37 -0.21 14.25
CA LYS A 259 -2.79 -1.20 13.26
C LYS A 259 -2.54 -2.60 13.81
N ASP A 260 -3.39 -3.55 13.43
CA ASP A 260 -3.14 -4.97 13.65
C ASP A 260 -1.99 -5.44 12.73
N ILE A 261 -0.78 -5.41 13.27
CA ILE A 261 0.46 -5.88 12.64
C ILE A 261 1.18 -6.81 13.63
N ASP A 262 1.66 -7.92 13.11
CA ASP A 262 2.56 -8.85 13.80
C ASP A 262 4.01 -8.54 13.41
N TRP A 263 4.88 -8.29 14.39
CA TRP A 263 6.26 -7.82 14.18
C TRP A 263 7.22 -8.92 14.60
N MET A 264 8.16 -9.29 13.72
CA MET A 264 9.19 -10.29 14.02
C MET A 264 10.60 -9.83 13.63
N VAL A 265 11.58 -10.33 14.39
CA VAL A 265 13.02 -10.24 14.11
C VAL A 265 13.70 -11.60 14.29
N ASP A 266 14.93 -11.75 13.81
CA ASP A 266 15.79 -12.91 14.05
C ASP A 266 16.52 -12.85 15.41
N ASP A 267 16.88 -11.65 15.87
CA ASP A 267 17.50 -11.37 17.17
C ASP A 267 17.03 -9.99 17.68
N VAL A 268 16.83 -9.85 18.99
CA VAL A 268 16.31 -8.61 19.63
C VAL A 268 17.42 -7.56 19.85
N SER A 269 18.67 -8.00 20.01
CA SER A 269 19.82 -7.14 20.32
C SER A 269 20.57 -6.68 19.06
N CYS A 270 20.62 -7.54 18.04
CA CYS A 270 21.32 -7.30 16.77
C CYS A 270 20.60 -8.00 15.60
N PRO A 271 19.36 -7.59 15.26
CA PRO A 271 18.63 -8.14 14.12
C PRO A 271 19.42 -8.01 12.81
N SER A 272 19.23 -8.98 11.93
CA SER A 272 19.70 -8.98 10.53
C SER A 272 18.54 -9.07 9.52
N VAL A 273 17.36 -9.52 9.97
CA VAL A 273 16.12 -9.60 9.19
C VAL A 273 14.93 -9.21 10.08
N ALA A 274 14.04 -8.38 9.57
CA ALA A 274 12.79 -8.03 10.24
C ALA A 274 11.61 -8.22 9.30
N SER A 275 10.43 -8.54 9.83
CA SER A 275 9.21 -8.65 9.04
C SER A 275 7.95 -8.25 9.79
N LEU A 276 7.03 -7.66 9.04
CA LEU A 276 5.77 -7.07 9.50
C LEU A 276 4.64 -7.77 8.73
N CYS A 277 3.69 -8.39 9.43
CA CYS A 277 2.58 -9.11 8.81
C CYS A 277 1.24 -8.48 9.22
N THR A 278 0.42 -8.09 8.24
CA THR A 278 -0.96 -7.64 8.50
C THR A 278 -1.82 -8.80 8.98
N PHE A 279 -2.79 -8.56 9.85
CA PHE A 279 -3.85 -9.55 10.07
C PHE A 279 -4.73 -9.71 8.81
N PRO A 280 -5.20 -10.93 8.47
CA PRO A 280 -5.91 -11.17 7.21
C PRO A 280 -7.25 -10.43 7.08
N ILE A 281 -7.44 -9.67 6.01
CA ILE A 281 -8.69 -8.97 5.70
C ILE A 281 -9.52 -9.74 4.65
N ARG A 282 -10.85 -9.58 4.66
CA ARG A 282 -11.73 -10.09 3.59
C ARG A 282 -11.63 -9.20 2.33
N VAL A 283 -11.72 -9.81 1.14
CA VAL A 283 -11.68 -9.10 -0.15
C VAL A 283 -12.81 -9.51 -1.12
N PRO A 284 -13.32 -8.58 -1.95
CA PRO A 284 -14.56 -8.79 -2.71
C PRO A 284 -14.50 -9.78 -3.90
N ILE A 285 -13.36 -10.43 -4.20
CA ILE A 285 -13.30 -11.54 -5.18
C ILE A 285 -14.16 -12.76 -4.80
N GLY A 286 -14.55 -12.92 -3.53
CA GLY A 286 -15.54 -13.92 -3.13
C GLY A 286 -15.63 -14.14 -1.62
N ASN A 287 -16.73 -14.74 -1.18
CA ASN A 287 -17.11 -14.87 0.24
C ASN A 287 -16.03 -15.54 1.11
N ASP A 288 -15.24 -16.46 0.54
CA ASP A 288 -14.20 -17.23 1.23
C ASP A 288 -12.78 -16.86 0.80
N TRP A 289 -12.56 -15.59 0.46
CA TRP A 289 -11.24 -15.02 0.18
C TRP A 289 -10.73 -14.08 1.27
N TYR A 290 -9.43 -14.14 1.52
CA TYR A 290 -8.67 -13.24 2.38
C TYR A 290 -7.47 -12.64 1.65
N TYR A 291 -7.00 -11.50 2.13
CA TYR A 291 -5.79 -10.82 1.68
C TYR A 291 -4.82 -10.67 2.86
N LEU A 292 -3.54 -10.96 2.61
CA LEU A 292 -2.49 -11.03 3.63
C LEU A 292 -1.20 -10.41 3.09
N ASN A 293 -0.70 -9.36 3.73
CA ASN A 293 0.54 -8.68 3.35
C ASN A 293 1.65 -8.95 4.37
N ILE A 294 2.83 -9.33 3.87
CA ILE A 294 4.04 -9.59 4.66
C ILE A 294 5.17 -8.72 4.10
N ASP A 295 5.50 -7.65 4.80
CA ASP A 295 6.62 -6.76 4.47
C ASP A 295 7.90 -7.28 5.14
N MET A 296 8.96 -7.52 4.36
CA MET A 296 10.21 -8.14 4.82
C MET A 296 11.42 -7.26 4.51
N PHE A 297 12.34 -7.18 5.47
CA PHE A 297 13.52 -6.33 5.47
C PHE A 297 14.78 -7.14 5.84
N GLY A 298 15.95 -6.68 5.41
CA GLY A 298 17.18 -7.47 5.49
C GLY A 298 17.39 -8.39 4.28
N LYS A 299 18.48 -9.16 4.29
CA LYS A 299 19.03 -9.82 3.09
C LYS A 299 19.37 -11.30 3.26
N ASP A 300 19.21 -11.86 4.45
CA ASP A 300 19.42 -13.29 4.67
C ASP A 300 18.16 -14.09 4.29
N LEU A 301 18.31 -14.99 3.32
CA LEU A 301 17.23 -15.84 2.82
C LEU A 301 16.72 -16.82 3.90
N THR A 302 17.60 -17.37 4.73
CA THR A 302 17.25 -18.39 5.73
C THR A 302 16.44 -17.78 6.86
N LEU A 303 16.89 -16.64 7.39
CA LEU A 303 16.17 -15.87 8.42
C LEU A 303 14.82 -15.35 7.88
N ALA A 304 14.79 -14.87 6.64
CA ALA A 304 13.54 -14.48 5.98
C ALA A 304 12.56 -15.66 5.87
N LEU A 305 13.01 -16.83 5.39
CA LEU A 305 12.17 -18.02 5.29
C LEU A 305 11.63 -18.50 6.64
N GLN A 306 12.43 -18.42 7.71
CA GLN A 306 11.99 -18.73 9.08
C GLN A 306 10.85 -17.80 9.53
N GLN A 307 11.00 -16.48 9.36
CA GLN A 307 9.97 -15.51 9.74
C GLN A 307 8.71 -15.64 8.86
N LEU A 308 8.86 -15.84 7.55
CA LEU A 308 7.75 -16.07 6.62
C LEU A 308 6.90 -17.27 7.03
N VAL A 309 7.52 -18.41 7.34
CA VAL A 309 6.81 -19.61 7.79
C VAL A 309 6.09 -19.36 9.12
N CYS A 310 6.70 -18.59 10.03
CA CYS A 310 6.08 -18.23 11.31
C CYS A 310 4.82 -17.36 11.10
N HIS A 311 4.90 -16.35 10.23
CA HIS A 311 3.76 -15.50 9.85
C HIS A 311 2.66 -16.28 9.14
N LEU A 312 2.99 -17.06 8.09
CA LEU A 312 2.02 -17.88 7.37
C LEU A 312 1.26 -18.82 8.31
N ARG A 313 1.98 -19.54 9.18
CA ARG A 313 1.33 -20.39 10.21
C ARG A 313 0.41 -19.56 11.11
N SER A 314 0.92 -18.48 11.71
CA SER A 314 0.20 -17.73 12.74
C SER A 314 -1.04 -17.03 12.21
N HIS A 315 -0.98 -16.51 10.98
CA HIS A 315 -2.07 -15.75 10.34
C HIS A 315 -3.02 -16.60 9.50
N THR A 316 -2.69 -17.87 9.19
CA THR A 316 -3.62 -18.76 8.47
C THR A 316 -4.15 -19.95 9.27
N ASP A 317 -3.71 -20.18 10.52
CA ASP A 317 -4.07 -21.39 11.29
C ASP A 317 -5.59 -21.58 11.47
N THR A 318 -6.32 -20.48 11.70
CA THR A 318 -7.77 -20.44 11.95
C THR A 318 -8.59 -20.07 10.72
N LEU A 319 -7.96 -19.78 9.58
CA LEU A 319 -8.66 -19.42 8.35
C LEU A 319 -9.26 -20.65 7.68
N LYS A 320 -10.28 -20.41 6.85
CA LYS A 320 -10.90 -21.42 5.97
C LYS A 320 -11.20 -20.81 4.61
N GLY A 321 -10.75 -21.46 3.55
CA GLY A 321 -10.86 -20.96 2.17
C GLY A 321 -9.55 -20.39 1.65
N HIS A 322 -9.64 -19.44 0.71
CA HIS A 322 -8.50 -19.01 -0.10
C HIS A 322 -7.83 -17.74 0.44
N VAL A 323 -6.50 -17.75 0.46
CA VAL A 323 -5.68 -16.58 0.81
C VAL A 323 -4.94 -16.13 -0.44
N MET A 324 -5.02 -14.83 -0.71
CA MET A 324 -4.12 -14.12 -1.61
C MET A 324 -3.04 -13.45 -0.73
N CYS A 325 -1.81 -13.96 -0.77
CA CYS A 325 -0.72 -13.47 0.06
C CYS A 325 0.27 -12.68 -0.79
N GLN A 326 0.54 -11.44 -0.40
CA GLN A 326 1.58 -10.60 -1.00
C GLN A 326 2.77 -10.50 -0.05
N VAL A 327 3.98 -10.67 -0.57
CA VAL A 327 5.23 -10.55 0.18
C VAL A 327 6.10 -9.50 -0.50
N PHE A 328 6.60 -8.54 0.28
CA PHE A 328 7.52 -7.49 -0.17
C PHE A 328 8.90 -7.77 0.42
N LEU A 329 9.95 -7.79 -0.40
CA LEU A 329 11.28 -8.23 0.02
C LEU A 329 12.41 -7.61 -0.82
N ASP A 330 13.66 -7.72 -0.37
CA ASP A 330 14.83 -7.27 -1.14
C ASP A 330 14.84 -7.95 -2.52
N PRO A 331 14.94 -7.21 -3.66
CA PRO A 331 14.78 -7.79 -4.99
C PRO A 331 15.59 -9.06 -5.32
N PRO A 332 16.85 -9.24 -4.88
CA PRO A 332 17.60 -10.50 -5.06
C PRO A 332 16.95 -11.72 -4.40
N LEU A 333 16.22 -11.53 -3.29
CA LEU A 333 15.54 -12.61 -2.56
C LEU A 333 14.24 -13.07 -3.24
N TRP A 334 13.67 -12.29 -4.17
CA TRP A 334 12.38 -12.63 -4.81
C TRP A 334 12.38 -14.03 -5.44
N ARG A 335 13.44 -14.37 -6.18
CA ARG A 335 13.51 -15.65 -6.90
C ARG A 335 13.59 -16.85 -5.97
N PRO A 336 14.54 -16.97 -5.02
CA PRO A 336 14.56 -18.08 -4.10
C PRO A 336 13.31 -18.15 -3.21
N MET A 337 12.68 -17.01 -2.89
CA MET A 337 11.38 -16.98 -2.19
C MET A 337 10.25 -17.58 -3.04
N ALA A 338 10.17 -17.20 -4.32
CA ALA A 338 9.22 -17.75 -5.28
C ALA A 338 9.44 -19.26 -5.53
N ASP A 339 10.70 -19.68 -5.65
CA ASP A 339 11.08 -21.09 -5.78
C ASP A 339 10.73 -21.88 -4.49
N PHE A 340 10.88 -21.31 -3.29
CA PHE A 340 10.42 -21.92 -2.04
C PHE A 340 8.89 -22.11 -1.99
N PHE A 341 8.13 -21.04 -2.26
CA PHE A 341 6.66 -21.11 -2.30
C PHE A 341 6.17 -22.17 -3.31
N LYS A 342 6.71 -22.14 -4.53
CA LYS A 342 6.30 -23.01 -5.63
C LYS A 342 6.78 -24.45 -5.47
N GLU A 343 8.01 -24.67 -5.04
CA GLU A 343 8.60 -26.03 -5.02
C GLU A 343 8.61 -26.70 -3.65
N THR A 344 8.63 -25.95 -2.55
CA THR A 344 8.55 -26.51 -1.19
C THR A 344 7.09 -26.52 -0.71
N LEU A 345 6.45 -25.34 -0.63
CA LEU A 345 5.07 -25.20 -0.15
C LEU A 345 4.00 -25.56 -1.20
N LYS A 346 4.37 -25.76 -2.47
CA LYS A 346 3.47 -26.12 -3.60
C LYS A 346 2.28 -25.16 -3.79
N VAL A 347 2.42 -23.89 -3.42
CA VAL A 347 1.41 -22.85 -3.67
C VAL A 347 1.56 -22.25 -5.08
N GLU A 348 0.53 -21.58 -5.56
CA GLU A 348 0.53 -20.99 -6.90
C GLU A 348 1.07 -19.55 -6.90
N LEU A 349 2.04 -19.27 -7.77
CA LEU A 349 2.48 -17.90 -8.08
C LEU A 349 1.44 -17.23 -9.00
N VAL A 350 0.91 -16.09 -8.58
CA VAL A 350 -0.17 -15.36 -9.30
C VAL A 350 0.39 -14.41 -10.36
N LYS A 351 1.62 -13.93 -10.17
CA LYS A 351 2.34 -13.04 -11.07
C LYS A 351 3.84 -13.41 -11.12
N GLU A 352 4.46 -13.11 -12.26
CA GLU A 352 5.91 -13.01 -12.39
C GLU A 352 6.46 -11.79 -11.61
N TYR A 353 7.78 -11.64 -11.55
CA TYR A 353 8.46 -10.54 -10.85
C TYR A 353 7.90 -9.15 -11.19
N THR A 354 7.54 -8.40 -10.14
CA THR A 354 7.13 -6.99 -10.19
C THR A 354 7.78 -6.24 -9.02
N GLU A 355 7.81 -4.91 -9.06
CA GLU A 355 8.49 -4.08 -8.05
C GLU A 355 7.53 -3.07 -7.43
N GLN A 356 7.59 -2.92 -6.12
CA GLN A 356 7.02 -1.78 -5.41
C GLN A 356 8.09 -0.68 -5.37
N CYS A 357 7.79 0.49 -5.92
CA CYS A 357 8.65 1.65 -5.89
C CYS A 357 8.08 2.69 -4.91
N VAL A 358 8.83 3.03 -3.85
CA VAL A 358 8.52 4.20 -3.02
C VAL A 358 9.07 5.44 -3.70
N VAL A 359 8.20 6.39 -4.00
CA VAL A 359 8.56 7.62 -4.71
C VAL A 359 8.03 8.86 -4.00
N GLU A 360 8.73 9.98 -4.13
CA GLU A 360 8.28 11.28 -3.61
C GLU A 360 8.54 12.44 -4.58
N SER A 361 7.78 13.52 -4.43
CA SER A 361 7.97 14.79 -5.13
C SER A 361 7.67 15.96 -4.20
N ASP A 362 8.32 17.09 -4.38
CA ASP A 362 8.10 18.28 -3.53
C ASP A 362 6.65 18.80 -3.63
N VAL A 363 6.12 19.30 -2.51
CA VAL A 363 4.80 19.94 -2.46
C VAL A 363 4.94 21.43 -2.77
N VAL A 364 4.20 21.87 -3.79
CA VAL A 364 4.16 23.24 -4.32
C VAL A 364 2.85 23.92 -3.90
#